data_AF-A0A3M3YRC2-F1
#
_entry.id   AF-A0A3M3YRC2-F1
#
_cell.length_a   1.000
_cell.length_b   1.000
_cell.length_c   1.000
_cell.angle_alpha   90.00
_cell.angle_beta   90.00
_cell.angle_gamma   90.00
#
_symmetry.space_group_name_H-M   'P 1'
#
loop_
_entity.id
_entity.type
_entity.pdbx_description
1 polymer ?
#
loop_
_entity_poly.entity_id
_entity_poly.type
_entity_poly.pdbx_seq_one_letter_code
_entity_poly.pdbx_strand_id
1 'polypeptide(L)'
;MITSRWLVLVPLLLTGCGADEPVRSVDWYKAHNAERAIQISECERDPGRLALTPNCVNAKQAENEQQLAERGFRKREILDLKEP
;
A
#
# COMPACT_ATOMS: atom_id res chain seq x y z
N MET A 1 50.17 -4.18 25.83
CA MET A 1 48.69 -4.20 25.86
C MET A 1 48.17 -2.98 25.12
N ILE A 2 47.84 -3.10 23.83
CA ILE A 2 47.05 -2.07 23.11
C ILE A 2 46.08 -2.85 22.25
N THR A 3 44.88 -3.07 22.78
CA THR A 3 43.77 -3.68 22.06
C THR A 3 43.30 -2.69 21.00
N SER A 4 43.72 -2.87 19.74
CA SER A 4 43.21 -2.10 18.62
C SER A 4 41.78 -2.55 18.32
N ARG A 5 40.82 -1.97 19.06
CA ARG A 5 39.39 -2.12 18.81
C ARG A 5 39.07 -1.36 17.52
N TRP A 6 39.05 -2.07 16.40
CA TRP A 6 38.51 -1.56 15.16
C TRP A 6 37.01 -1.34 15.33
N LEU A 7 36.62 -0.13 15.73
CA LEU A 7 35.26 0.37 15.57
C LEU A 7 35.06 0.63 14.07
N VAL A 8 34.64 -0.41 13.36
CA VAL A 8 34.12 -0.24 12.00
C VAL A 8 32.77 0.46 12.14
N LEU A 9 32.76 1.77 11.88
CA LEU A 9 31.55 2.55 11.70
C LEU A 9 30.80 1.98 10.48
N VAL A 10 29.72 1.25 10.74
CA VAL A 10 28.73 0.93 9.71
C VAL A 10 27.99 2.22 9.38
N PRO A 11 28.03 2.75 8.15
CA PRO A 11 27.18 3.86 7.78
C PRO A 11 25.74 3.36 7.78
N LEU A 12 24.92 3.85 8.72
CA LEU A 12 23.47 3.77 8.60
C LEU A 12 23.08 4.67 7.43
N LEU A 13 22.75 4.07 6.29
CA LEU A 13 22.06 4.77 5.20
C LEU A 13 20.66 5.10 5.69
N LEU A 14 20.50 6.27 6.29
CA LEU A 14 19.20 6.90 6.51
C LEU A 14 18.67 7.31 5.13
N THR A 15 17.83 6.48 4.52
CA THR A 15 17.05 6.89 3.34
C THR A 15 16.03 7.92 3.80
N GLY A 16 16.42 9.19 3.71
CA GLY A 16 15.59 10.35 4.01
C GLY A 16 14.46 10.50 2.99
N CYS A 17 13.25 10.56 3.53
CA CYS A 17 11.96 10.89 2.93
C CYS A 17 12.03 11.97 1.83
N GLY A 18 11.53 11.67 0.62
CA GLY A 18 11.38 12.72 -0.41
C GLY A 18 11.16 12.28 -1.85
N ALA A 19 11.27 11.00 -2.19
CA ALA A 19 10.71 10.53 -3.46
C ALA A 19 9.26 10.13 -3.18
N ASP A 20 8.30 10.85 -3.76
CA ASP A 20 6.93 10.33 -3.81
C ASP A 20 6.99 8.98 -4.53
N GLU A 21 6.63 7.92 -3.80
CA GLU A 21 6.43 6.59 -4.34
C GLU A 21 5.54 6.70 -5.59
N PRO A 22 5.91 6.08 -6.73
CA PRO A 22 5.07 6.12 -7.92
C PRO A 22 3.65 5.68 -7.56
N VAL A 23 2.65 6.46 -7.99
CA VAL A 23 1.25 6.09 -7.75
C VAL A 23 0.95 4.80 -8.53
N ARG A 24 0.59 3.74 -7.81
CA ARG A 24 0.18 2.46 -8.39
C ARG A 24 -1.33 2.38 -8.45
N SER A 25 -1.85 1.82 -9.53
CA SER A 25 -3.29 1.62 -9.71
C SER A 25 -3.82 0.50 -8.81
N VAL A 26 -5.14 0.45 -8.64
CA VAL A 26 -5.84 -0.65 -7.97
C VAL A 26 -5.50 -1.99 -8.60
N ASP A 27 -5.53 -2.09 -9.94
CA ASP A 27 -5.26 -3.34 -10.64
C ASP A 27 -3.81 -3.81 -10.48
N TRP A 28 -2.86 -2.88 -10.37
CA TRP A 28 -1.49 -3.22 -10.02
C TRP A 28 -1.45 -3.86 -8.62
N TYR A 29 -2.05 -3.23 -7.61
CA TYR A 29 -2.09 -3.81 -6.26
C TYR A 29 -2.81 -5.15 -6.20
N LYS A 30 -3.81 -5.43 -7.05
CA LYS A 30 -4.43 -6.76 -7.13
C LYS A 30 -3.46 -7.83 -7.65
N ALA A 31 -2.60 -7.48 -8.61
CA ALA A 31 -1.60 -8.39 -9.17
C ALA A 31 -0.36 -8.55 -8.25
N HIS A 32 -0.15 -7.61 -7.32
CA HIS A 32 1.04 -7.51 -6.48
C HIS A 32 0.68 -7.64 -4.99
N ASN A 33 0.42 -8.88 -4.54
CA ASN A 33 -0.07 -9.17 -3.19
C ASN A 33 0.90 -8.75 -2.07
N ALA A 34 2.20 -9.00 -2.25
CA ALA A 34 3.19 -8.68 -1.22
C ALA A 34 3.32 -7.16 -1.05
N GLU A 35 3.39 -6.43 -2.16
CA GLU A 35 3.51 -4.98 -2.19
C GLU A 35 2.25 -4.30 -1.69
N ARG A 36 1.06 -4.85 -1.97
CA ARG A 36 -0.19 -4.40 -1.36
C ARG A 36 -0.17 -4.55 0.16
N ALA A 37 0.25 -5.70 0.69
CA ALA A 37 0.31 -5.92 2.12
C ALA A 37 1.30 -4.97 2.82
N ILE A 38 2.48 -4.76 2.22
CA ILE A 38 3.46 -3.79 2.70
C ILE A 38 2.85 -2.38 2.69
N GLN A 39 2.27 -1.96 1.56
CA GLN A 39 1.66 -0.63 1.46
C GLN A 39 0.54 -0.42 2.47
N ILE A 40 -0.31 -1.42 2.73
CA ILE A 40 -1.38 -1.32 3.75
C ILE A 40 -0.77 -1.13 5.14
N SER A 41 0.29 -1.88 5.48
CA SER A 41 1.01 -1.69 6.75
C SER A 41 1.64 -0.30 6.85
N GLU A 42 2.18 0.25 5.76
CA GLU A 42 2.64 1.64 5.70
C GLU A 42 1.50 2.62 6.02
N CYS A 43 0.32 2.41 5.43
CA CYS A 43 -0.85 3.27 5.62
C CYS A 43 -1.35 3.30 7.08
N GLU A 44 -1.17 2.22 7.82
CA GLU A 44 -1.64 2.07 9.20
C GLU A 44 -0.71 2.71 10.23
N ARG A 45 0.54 2.97 9.86
CA ARG A 45 1.52 3.60 10.77
C ARG A 45 1.25 5.07 11.07
N ASP A 46 0.65 5.78 10.13
CA ASP A 46 0.25 7.18 10.31
C ASP A 46 -1.07 7.44 9.57
N PRO A 47 -2.20 6.92 10.09
CA PRO A 47 -3.48 6.99 9.39
C PRO A 47 -3.93 8.43 9.14
N GLY A 48 -3.61 9.36 10.05
CA GLY A 48 -3.99 10.77 9.94
C GLY A 48 -3.36 11.46 8.73
N ARG A 49 -2.14 11.07 8.36
CA ARG A 49 -1.43 11.63 7.20
C ARG A 49 -1.56 10.78 5.94
N LEU A 50 -1.52 9.45 6.09
CA LEU A 50 -1.31 8.54 4.96
C LEU A 50 -2.61 7.95 4.40
N ALA A 51 -3.68 7.84 5.18
CA ALA A 51 -4.86 7.06 4.78
C ALA A 51 -5.53 7.52 3.48
N LEU A 52 -5.40 8.81 3.14
CA LEU A 52 -5.99 9.41 1.94
C LEU A 52 -4.98 9.62 0.80
N THR A 53 -3.75 9.14 0.95
CA THR A 53 -2.78 9.18 -0.16
C THR A 53 -3.25 8.25 -1.29
N PRO A 54 -2.95 8.55 -2.57
CA PRO A 54 -3.38 7.72 -3.69
C PRO A 54 -2.98 6.24 -3.56
N ASN A 55 -1.75 5.97 -3.10
CA ASN A 55 -1.28 4.61 -2.89
C ASN A 55 -2.05 3.87 -1.78
N CYS A 56 -2.38 4.55 -0.68
CA CYS A 56 -3.18 3.95 0.39
C CYS A 56 -4.64 3.67 -0.02
N VAL A 57 -5.26 4.60 -0.75
CA VAL A 57 -6.61 4.42 -1.28
C VAL A 57 -6.63 3.23 -2.25
N ASN A 58 -5.67 3.18 -3.18
CA ASN A 58 -5.63 2.13 -4.20
C ASN A 58 -5.33 0.75 -3.61
N ALA A 59 -4.40 0.65 -2.65
CA ALA A 59 -4.06 -0.61 -1.99
C ALA A 59 -5.24 -1.17 -1.17
N LYS A 60 -5.92 -0.32 -0.39
CA LYS A 60 -7.09 -0.72 0.40
C LYS A 60 -8.29 -1.07 -0.48
N GLN A 61 -8.50 -0.35 -1.58
CA GLN A 61 -9.54 -0.71 -2.55
C GLN A 61 -9.25 -2.07 -3.18
N ALA A 62 -8.00 -2.34 -3.57
CA ALA A 62 -7.62 -3.63 -4.13
C ALA A 62 -7.89 -4.79 -3.16
N GLU A 63 -7.54 -4.63 -1.87
CA GLU A 63 -7.82 -5.62 -0.84
C GLU A 63 -9.34 -5.86 -0.68
N ASN A 64 -10.12 -4.79 -0.58
CA ASN A 64 -11.57 -4.90 -0.44
C ASN A 64 -12.21 -5.61 -1.64
N GLU A 65 -11.80 -5.28 -2.87
CA GLU A 65 -12.32 -5.92 -4.08
C GLU A 65 -11.96 -7.41 -4.15
N GLN A 66 -10.75 -7.80 -3.73
CA GLN A 66 -10.37 -9.21 -3.65
C GLN A 66 -11.19 -9.97 -2.63
N GLN A 67 -11.36 -9.42 -1.42
CA GLN A 67 -12.17 -10.05 -0.38
C GLN A 67 -13.65 -10.20 -0.80
N LEU A 68 -14.20 -9.21 -1.51
CA LEU A 68 -15.56 -9.30 -2.04
C LEU A 68 -15.68 -10.38 -3.11
N ALA A 69 -14.70 -10.47 -4.02
CA ALA A 69 -14.67 -11.49 -5.06
C ALA A 69 -14.58 -12.90 -4.46
N GLU A 70 -13.74 -13.12 -3.46
CA GLU A 70 -13.62 -14.39 -2.73
C GLU A 70 -14.93 -14.80 -2.04
N ARG A 71 -15.68 -13.82 -1.53
CA ARG A 71 -16.99 -14.03 -0.89
C ARG A 71 -18.13 -14.21 -1.91
N GLY A 72 -17.86 -14.11 -3.21
CA GLY A 72 -18.86 -14.29 -4.28
C GLY A 72 -19.80 -13.09 -4.46
N PHE A 73 -19.50 -11.92 -3.88
CA PHE A 73 -20.30 -10.72 -4.11
C PHE A 73 -20.01 -10.17 -5.52
N ARG A 74 -21.05 -10.06 -6.35
CA ARG A 74 -20.94 -9.41 -7.67
C ARG A 74 -21.19 -7.91 -7.55
N LYS A 75 -20.52 -7.12 -8.40
CA LYS A 75 -20.89 -5.70 -8.60
C LYS A 75 -22.37 -5.63 -8.92
N ARG A 76 -23.07 -4.73 -8.23
CA ARG A 76 -24.49 -4.48 -8.48
C ARG A 76 -24.62 -3.98 -9.93
N GLU A 77 -25.34 -4.74 -10.75
CA GLU A 77 -25.80 -4.28 -12.06
C GLU A 77 -26.64 -3.02 -11.84
N ILE A 78 -26.33 -1.92 -12.53
CA ILE A 78 -27.21 -0.76 -12.49
C ILE A 78 -28.44 -1.12 -13.33
N LEU A 79 -29.59 -1.23 -12.66
CA LEU A 79 -30.87 -1.32 -13.35
C LEU A 79 -31.10 0.03 -14.04
N ASP A 80 -30.98 0.04 -15.37
CA ASP A 80 -31.38 1.17 -16.19
C ASP A 80 -32.91 1.26 -16.17
N LEU A 81 -33.43 1.94 -15.15
CA LEU A 81 -34.84 2.25 -15.05
C LEU A 81 -35.15 3.27 -16.14
N LYS A 82 -35.60 2.77 -17.29
CA LYS A 82 -36.16 3.62 -18.34
C LYS A 82 -37.36 4.36 -17.74
N GLU A 83 -37.18 5.66 -17.49
CA GLU A 83 -38.24 6.53 -17.00
C GLU A 83 -39.43 6.52 -17.99
N PRO A 84 -40.68 6.47 -17.49
CA PRO A 84 -41.90 6.33 -18.29
C PRO A 84 -42.25 7.57 -19.13
#